data_AF-A0A382WG95-F1
#
_entry.id   AF-A0A382WG95-F1
#
_cell.length_a   1.000
_cell.length_b   1.000
_cell.length_c   1.000
_cell.angle_alpha   90.00
_cell.angle_beta   90.00
_cell.angle_gamma   90.00
#
_symmetry.space_group_name_H-M   'P 1'
#
loop_
_entity.id
_entity.type
_entity.pdbx_description
1 polymer ?
#
loop_
_entity_poly.entity_id
_entity_poly.type
_entity_poly.pdbx_seq_one_letter_code
_entity_poly.pdbx_strand_id
1 'polypeptide(L)'
;MFGKRGTAGQGQNGTRNNVSVDQSRAPSQEPQQPVERDQPTQPVANPQPATDENPVKAEPFRKPVAKERLQEVKVGIFNDLIEAVDLAGLSKLSDESVREEISDIVSEIISMRDLVLTAQEHNQVIDDICNDVLGLGPLEPLIARDDIADIMVNGPDKVYIESKGKIELTGVKFRDNAQLMNICQRIVTAVGRRVDEASPICDARLMDGSRVNVIAPPLAIDGAALTIRKFSQDKLSLDDLVNFG
;
A
#
# COMPACT_ATOMS: atom_id res chain seq x y z
N MET A 1 -0.93 58.77 -41.58
CA MET A 1 -0.58 57.77 -42.62
C MET A 1 -0.93 56.40 -42.03
N PHE A 2 -2.17 55.90 -42.15
CA PHE A 2 -2.74 55.11 -43.25
C PHE A 2 -1.89 53.91 -43.71
N GLY A 3 -2.39 52.70 -43.42
CA GLY A 3 -1.93 51.41 -43.96
C GLY A 3 -2.52 50.20 -43.20
N LYS A 4 -3.84 49.98 -43.25
CA LYS A 4 -4.54 48.80 -43.84
C LYS A 4 -4.21 47.44 -43.19
N ARG A 5 -5.10 46.92 -42.32
CA ARG A 5 -6.30 46.06 -42.54
C ARG A 5 -6.00 44.59 -42.20
N GLY A 6 -6.46 44.16 -41.03
CA GLY A 6 -6.73 42.76 -40.70
C GLY A 6 -8.24 42.54 -40.65
N THR A 7 -8.72 41.42 -41.20
CA THR A 7 -10.06 40.88 -40.97
C THR A 7 -10.07 39.36 -41.16
N ALA A 8 -10.72 38.69 -40.21
CA ALA A 8 -11.26 37.32 -40.19
C ALA A 8 -10.23 36.16 -40.20
N GLY A 9 -10.25 35.18 -39.29
CA GLY A 9 -11.30 34.73 -38.37
C GLY A 9 -11.82 33.35 -38.79
N GLN A 10 -11.81 32.40 -37.84
CA GLN A 10 -12.26 30.99 -37.87
C GLN A 10 -11.21 29.97 -38.34
N GLY A 11 -10.92 28.89 -37.63
CA GLY A 11 -11.63 28.29 -36.50
C GLY A 11 -11.95 26.83 -36.81
N GLN A 12 -11.05 25.96 -36.34
CA GLN A 12 -11.22 24.59 -35.87
C GLN A 12 -12.05 23.54 -36.63
N ASN A 13 -11.46 22.35 -36.60
CA ASN A 13 -11.82 21.11 -37.24
C ASN A 13 -12.65 20.23 -36.28
N GLY A 14 -13.67 19.55 -36.81
CA GLY A 14 -14.27 18.34 -36.26
C GLY A 14 -15.37 18.50 -35.21
N THR A 15 -16.62 18.17 -35.54
CA THR A 15 -17.26 16.84 -35.29
C THR A 15 -18.77 16.90 -35.58
N ARG A 16 -19.29 15.79 -36.15
CA ARG A 16 -20.62 15.16 -35.95
C ARG A 16 -21.69 15.22 -37.07
N ASN A 17 -22.18 13.99 -37.28
CA ASN A 17 -23.52 13.54 -37.65
C ASN A 17 -23.92 13.56 -39.13
N ASN A 18 -24.16 12.35 -39.66
CA ASN A 18 -25.39 12.15 -40.39
C ASN A 18 -25.98 10.74 -40.20
N VAL A 19 -27.28 10.74 -39.96
CA VAL A 19 -28.22 9.62 -39.80
C VAL A 19 -28.80 9.29 -41.18
N SER A 20 -28.99 8.01 -41.50
CA SER A 20 -29.95 7.50 -42.53
C SER A 20 -30.00 5.97 -42.38
N VAL A 21 -30.94 5.42 -41.60
CA VAL A 21 -32.28 4.94 -41.97
C VAL A 21 -32.26 3.76 -42.95
N ASP A 22 -32.54 2.61 -42.36
CA ASP A 22 -32.87 1.30 -42.90
C ASP A 22 -34.26 1.27 -43.57
N GLN A 23 -34.40 0.49 -44.63
CA GLN A 23 -35.61 -0.30 -44.96
C GLN A 23 -35.43 -1.13 -46.24
N SER A 24 -35.62 -2.45 -46.13
CA SER A 24 -36.55 -3.30 -46.94
C SER A 24 -36.22 -4.80 -46.72
N ARG A 25 -36.92 -5.49 -45.80
CA ARG A 25 -38.08 -6.41 -46.02
C ARG A 25 -37.81 -7.69 -46.83
N ALA A 26 -38.02 -8.87 -46.21
CA ALA A 26 -39.06 -9.89 -46.50
C ALA A 26 -38.89 -11.13 -45.55
N PRO A 27 -39.82 -12.11 -45.44
CA PRO A 27 -40.72 -12.22 -44.28
C PRO A 27 -40.71 -13.59 -43.56
N SER A 28 -41.38 -13.65 -42.40
CA SER A 28 -41.66 -14.85 -41.59
C SER A 28 -42.91 -15.61 -42.05
N GLN A 29 -42.92 -16.95 -41.92
CA GLN A 29 -44.09 -17.78 -41.54
C GLN A 29 -43.70 -19.27 -41.29
N GLU A 30 -43.90 -19.75 -40.06
CA GLU A 30 -44.28 -21.15 -39.72
C GLU A 30 -45.82 -21.30 -39.85
N PRO A 31 -46.52 -22.46 -39.64
CA PRO A 31 -46.11 -23.84 -39.24
C PRO A 31 -46.82 -24.98 -40.03
N GLN A 32 -46.33 -26.24 -40.04
CA GLN A 32 -47.16 -27.48 -40.12
C GLN A 32 -46.46 -28.71 -39.48
N GLN A 33 -47.28 -29.62 -38.95
CA GLN A 33 -47.02 -30.64 -37.92
C GLN A 33 -46.95 -32.09 -38.54
N PRO A 34 -46.97 -33.21 -37.78
CA PRO A 34 -45.92 -34.25 -37.72
C PRO A 34 -46.29 -35.61 -38.37
N VAL A 35 -45.32 -36.50 -38.67
CA VAL A 35 -45.52 -37.96 -38.51
C VAL A 35 -44.20 -38.73 -38.35
N GLU A 36 -44.34 -39.84 -37.63
CA GLU A 36 -43.38 -40.67 -36.92
C GLU A 36 -43.10 -42.01 -37.64
N ARG A 37 -42.06 -42.72 -37.15
CA ARG A 37 -41.69 -44.17 -37.28
C ARG A 37 -40.54 -44.44 -38.25
N ASP A 38 -39.48 -45.16 -37.88
CA ASP A 38 -39.40 -46.37 -37.04
C ASP A 38 -38.15 -46.42 -36.11
N GLN A 39 -38.29 -47.11 -34.97
CA GLN A 39 -37.21 -47.60 -34.07
C GLN A 39 -36.79 -49.03 -34.51
N PRO A 40 -35.87 -49.80 -33.84
CA PRO A 40 -34.99 -49.49 -32.69
C PRO A 40 -33.52 -49.99 -32.85
N THR A 41 -32.59 -49.44 -32.07
CA THR A 41 -31.28 -50.09 -31.80
C THR A 41 -30.79 -49.84 -30.39
N GLN A 42 -30.45 -50.92 -29.67
CA GLN A 42 -29.44 -51.03 -28.60
C GLN A 42 -29.09 -52.53 -28.43
N PRO A 43 -27.97 -52.91 -27.77
CA PRO A 43 -26.70 -52.21 -27.50
C PRO A 43 -25.45 -53.11 -27.69
N VAL A 44 -24.26 -52.56 -28.00
CA VAL A 44 -23.00 -53.25 -27.67
C VAL A 44 -21.89 -52.25 -27.32
N ALA A 45 -21.06 -52.69 -26.38
CA ALA A 45 -20.10 -51.97 -25.56
C ALA A 45 -18.81 -51.46 -26.25
N ASN A 46 -18.17 -50.56 -25.49
CA ASN A 46 -16.90 -49.84 -25.69
C ASN A 46 -15.68 -50.72 -26.08
N PRO A 47 -14.63 -50.15 -26.70
CA PRO A 47 -13.48 -49.67 -25.89
C PRO A 47 -12.78 -48.38 -26.39
N GLN A 48 -12.03 -47.77 -25.45
CA GLN A 48 -11.27 -46.50 -25.50
C GLN A 48 -10.20 -46.39 -26.62
N PRO A 49 -9.73 -45.15 -26.87
CA PRO A 49 -8.28 -44.95 -26.97
C PRO A 49 -7.71 -43.79 -26.12
N ALA A 50 -6.42 -43.98 -25.85
CA ALA A 50 -5.39 -43.24 -25.11
C ALA A 50 -5.41 -41.70 -25.06
N THR A 51 -5.04 -41.20 -23.86
CA THR A 51 -4.13 -40.08 -23.51
C THR A 51 -3.59 -39.22 -24.66
N ASP A 52 -3.74 -37.89 -24.56
CA ASP A 52 -2.70 -36.98 -24.04
C ASP A 52 -3.18 -35.51 -24.17
N GLU A 53 -3.81 -34.92 -23.13
CA GLU A 53 -3.95 -33.46 -23.05
C GLU A 53 -3.86 -32.99 -21.59
N ASN A 54 -2.75 -32.32 -21.33
CA ASN A 54 -2.30 -31.77 -20.06
C ASN A 54 -3.12 -30.53 -19.66
N PRO A 55 -3.90 -30.52 -18.57
CA PRO A 55 -4.35 -29.27 -17.99
C PRO A 55 -3.24 -28.76 -17.07
N VAL A 56 -2.63 -27.63 -17.46
CA VAL A 56 -1.72 -26.84 -16.62
C VAL A 56 -2.41 -26.61 -15.28
N LYS A 57 -1.96 -27.38 -14.28
CA LYS A 57 -2.39 -27.28 -12.90
C LYS A 57 -1.95 -25.90 -12.42
N ALA A 58 -2.90 -24.98 -12.23
CA ALA A 58 -2.65 -23.73 -11.55
C ALA A 58 -1.99 -24.04 -10.19
N GLU A 59 -0.75 -23.62 -10.01
CA GLU A 59 -0.05 -23.79 -8.74
C GLU A 59 -0.82 -23.06 -7.63
N PRO A 60 -1.09 -23.71 -6.50
CA PRO A 60 -1.67 -23.03 -5.35
C PRO A 60 -0.65 -22.02 -4.80
N PHE A 61 -1.10 -20.78 -4.61
CA PHE A 61 -0.39 -19.67 -3.96
C PHE A 61 0.45 -20.12 -2.76
N ARG A 62 1.76 -20.22 -2.94
CA ARG A 62 2.71 -20.63 -1.90
C ARG A 62 3.48 -19.42 -1.35
N LYS A 63 2.81 -18.41 -0.77
CA LYS A 63 3.47 -17.30 -0.04
C LYS A 63 2.61 -16.72 1.12
N PRO A 64 2.63 -17.35 2.31
CA PRO A 64 2.59 -16.57 3.57
C PRO A 64 3.75 -16.87 4.54
N VAL A 65 4.29 -18.09 4.57
CA VAL A 65 5.12 -18.60 5.67
C VAL A 65 6.47 -17.88 5.85
N ALA A 66 7.13 -17.48 4.75
CA ALA A 66 8.46 -16.87 4.82
C ALA A 66 8.43 -15.43 5.38
N LYS A 67 7.37 -14.67 5.08
CA LYS A 67 7.24 -13.29 5.58
C LYS A 67 6.91 -13.27 7.07
N GLU A 68 6.07 -14.18 7.54
CA GLU A 68 5.71 -14.31 8.95
C GLU A 68 6.93 -14.70 9.80
N ARG A 69 7.72 -15.69 9.36
CA ARG A 69 8.97 -16.07 10.05
C ARG A 69 9.94 -14.88 10.19
N LEU A 70 10.10 -14.09 9.14
CA LEU A 70 10.99 -12.93 9.18
C LEU A 70 10.47 -11.85 10.17
N GLN A 71 9.15 -11.66 10.26
CA GLN A 71 8.55 -10.76 11.25
C GLN A 71 8.78 -11.26 12.67
N GLU A 72 8.60 -12.55 12.93
CA GLU A 72 8.88 -13.15 14.25
C GLU A 72 10.34 -12.97 14.67
N VAL A 73 11.27 -13.21 13.72
CA VAL A 73 12.71 -13.00 13.95
C VAL A 73 13.01 -11.54 14.27
N LYS A 74 12.41 -10.58 13.55
CA LYS A 74 12.58 -9.14 13.80
C LYS A 74 12.11 -8.75 15.19
N VAL A 75 10.92 -9.17 15.58
CA VAL A 75 10.37 -8.90 16.92
C VAL A 75 11.31 -9.43 18.01
N GLY A 76 11.83 -10.63 17.81
CA GLY A 76 12.79 -11.24 18.72
C GLY A 76 14.11 -10.48 18.83
N ILE A 77 14.71 -10.07 17.71
CA ILE A 77 15.97 -9.33 17.69
C ILE A 77 15.79 -7.94 18.31
N PHE A 78 14.69 -7.27 18.02
CA PHE A 78 14.46 -5.92 18.54
C PHE A 78 14.21 -5.91 20.05
N ASN A 79 13.53 -6.92 20.60
CA ASN A 79 13.38 -7.04 22.06
C ASN A 79 14.74 -7.19 22.75
N ASP A 80 15.61 -8.04 22.21
CA ASP A 80 16.98 -8.20 22.72
C ASP A 80 17.79 -6.91 22.58
N LEU A 81 17.60 -6.18 21.47
CA LEU A 81 18.24 -4.88 21.27
C LEU A 81 17.82 -3.88 22.34
N ILE A 82 16.52 -3.78 22.67
CA ILE A 82 16.05 -2.89 23.75
C ILE A 82 16.66 -3.30 25.10
N GLU A 83 16.81 -4.61 25.36
CA GLU A 83 17.43 -5.07 26.61
C GLU A 83 18.93 -4.77 26.67
N ALA A 84 19.62 -4.86 25.53
CA ALA A 84 21.05 -4.61 25.42
C ALA A 84 21.40 -3.11 25.36
N VAL A 85 20.50 -2.27 24.85
CA VAL A 85 20.77 -0.87 24.52
C VAL A 85 19.98 0.09 25.41
N ASP A 86 20.71 0.97 26.10
CA ASP A 86 20.09 2.16 26.68
C ASP A 86 19.77 3.18 25.59
N LEU A 87 18.52 3.14 25.10
CA LEU A 87 17.97 4.10 24.12
C LEU A 87 18.17 5.57 24.54
N ALA A 88 18.26 5.87 25.84
CA ALA A 88 18.51 7.22 26.32
C ALA A 88 19.94 7.70 26.02
N GLY A 89 20.91 6.78 25.98
CA GLY A 89 22.30 7.04 25.62
C GLY A 89 22.49 7.34 24.13
N LEU A 90 21.75 6.65 23.26
CA LEU A 90 21.84 6.81 21.80
C LEU A 90 21.35 8.20 21.33
N SER A 91 20.40 8.81 22.04
CA SER A 91 19.87 10.14 21.69
C SER A 91 20.89 11.28 21.71
N LYS A 92 22.09 11.05 22.27
CA LYS A 92 23.19 12.03 22.35
C LYS A 92 24.20 11.92 21.21
N LEU A 93 24.13 10.85 20.44
CA LEU A 93 25.03 10.58 19.32
C LEU A 93 24.41 11.10 18.01
N SER A 94 25.24 11.27 16.98
CA SER A 94 24.76 11.53 15.63
C SER A 94 24.09 10.30 15.02
N ASP A 95 23.09 10.51 14.15
CA ASP A 95 22.33 9.45 13.47
C ASP A 95 23.24 8.40 12.81
N GLU A 96 24.32 8.81 12.15
CA GLU A 96 25.32 7.91 11.56
C GLU A 96 25.96 6.96 12.58
N SER A 97 26.35 7.48 13.74
CA SER A 97 27.00 6.69 14.80
C SER A 97 26.01 5.77 15.50
N VAL A 98 24.75 6.20 15.66
CA VAL A 98 23.68 5.34 16.18
C VAL A 98 23.42 4.18 15.22
N ARG A 99 23.45 4.44 13.91
CA ARG A 99 23.27 3.40 12.89
C ARG A 99 24.38 2.35 12.94
N GLU A 100 25.63 2.78 13.06
CA GLU A 100 26.78 1.87 13.18
C GLU A 100 26.66 0.99 14.43
N GLU A 101 26.41 1.60 15.59
CA GLU A 101 26.27 0.86 16.86
C GLU A 101 25.11 -0.16 16.81
N ILE A 102 23.95 0.25 16.30
CA ILE A 102 22.80 -0.65 16.14
C ILE A 102 23.14 -1.80 15.19
N SER A 103 23.82 -1.51 14.07
CA SER A 103 24.22 -2.54 13.09
C SER A 103 25.13 -3.59 13.72
N ASP A 104 26.09 -3.18 14.55
CA ASP A 104 27.03 -4.07 15.23
C ASP A 104 26.30 -4.95 16.26
N ILE A 105 25.46 -4.36 17.10
CA ILE A 105 24.69 -5.10 18.13
C ILE A 105 23.71 -6.08 17.48
N VAL A 106 23.01 -5.67 16.42
CA VAL A 106 22.10 -6.55 15.68
C VAL A 106 22.87 -7.74 15.07
N SER A 107 24.06 -7.51 14.52
CA SER A 107 24.91 -8.57 13.97
C SER A 107 25.36 -9.54 15.06
N GLU A 108 25.66 -9.05 16.25
CA GLU A 108 26.00 -9.88 17.42
C GLU A 108 24.80 -10.72 17.88
N ILE A 109 23.60 -10.12 17.99
CA ILE A 109 22.37 -10.83 18.39
C ILE A 109 22.01 -11.92 17.38
N ILE A 110 22.11 -11.66 16.08
CA ILE A 110 21.87 -12.65 15.03
C ILE A 110 22.82 -13.83 15.17
N SER A 111 24.10 -13.56 15.46
CA SER A 111 25.13 -14.58 15.68
C SER A 111 24.87 -15.39 16.96
N MET A 112 24.47 -14.75 18.06
CA MET A 112 24.16 -15.42 19.33
C MET A 112 22.94 -16.34 19.24
N ARG A 113 21.93 -15.97 18.43
CA ARG A 113 20.70 -16.76 18.26
C ARG A 113 20.81 -17.86 17.19
N ASP A 114 21.98 -18.02 16.56
CA ASP A 114 22.23 -18.98 15.47
C ASP A 114 21.18 -18.90 14.36
N LEU A 115 20.77 -17.67 14.02
CA LEU A 115 19.74 -17.42 13.03
C LEU A 115 20.34 -17.49 11.62
N VAL A 116 19.92 -18.49 10.85
CA VAL A 116 20.30 -18.61 9.44
C VAL A 116 19.48 -17.63 8.60
N LEU A 117 20.07 -16.47 8.29
CA LEU A 117 19.52 -15.45 7.41
C LEU A 117 20.37 -15.32 6.14
N THR A 118 19.73 -15.00 5.01
CA THR A 118 20.45 -14.56 3.81
C THR A 118 21.01 -13.16 4.03
N ALA A 119 22.04 -12.78 3.27
CA ALA A 119 22.60 -11.42 3.34
C ALA A 119 21.56 -10.31 3.09
N GLN A 120 20.56 -10.60 2.24
CA GLN A 120 19.46 -9.67 1.99
C GLN A 120 18.53 -9.53 3.21
N GLU A 121 18.18 -10.65 3.86
CA GLU A 121 17.35 -10.61 5.07
C GLU A 121 18.08 -9.94 6.23
N HIS A 122 19.39 -10.18 6.37
CA HIS A 122 20.23 -9.53 7.36
C HIS A 122 20.20 -8.00 7.22
N ASN A 123 20.47 -7.49 6.02
CA ASN A 123 20.43 -6.05 5.76
C ASN A 123 19.03 -5.46 5.96
N GLN A 124 17.98 -6.19 5.56
CA GLN A 124 16.61 -5.75 5.78
C GLN A 124 16.27 -5.63 7.27
N VAL A 125 16.75 -6.56 8.11
CA VAL A 125 16.54 -6.49 9.56
C VAL A 125 17.24 -5.25 10.14
N ILE A 126 18.48 -4.99 9.75
CA ILE A 126 19.22 -3.80 10.19
C ILE A 126 18.48 -2.53 9.77
N ASP A 127 18.11 -2.40 8.49
CA ASP A 127 17.42 -1.21 7.98
C ASP A 127 16.08 -0.99 8.69
N ASP A 128 15.30 -2.05 8.92
CA ASP A 128 14.02 -1.95 9.63
C ASP A 128 14.19 -1.52 11.08
N ILE A 129 15.19 -2.06 11.79
CA ILE A 129 15.50 -1.69 13.17
C ILE A 129 16.00 -0.25 13.24
N CYS A 130 16.91 0.15 12.35
CA CYS A 130 17.39 1.53 12.28
C CYS A 130 16.23 2.49 12.00
N ASN A 131 15.32 2.15 11.08
CA ASN A 131 14.12 2.96 10.82
C ASN A 131 13.21 3.05 12.03
N ASP A 132 13.12 2.00 12.86
CA ASP A 132 12.29 2.02 14.07
C ASP A 132 12.89 2.88 15.19
N VAL A 133 14.21 2.84 15.36
CA VAL A 133 14.90 3.62 16.39
C VAL A 133 15.06 5.09 15.98
N LEU A 134 15.48 5.34 14.73
CA LEU A 134 15.84 6.68 14.24
C LEU A 134 14.75 7.36 13.41
N GLY A 135 13.93 6.59 12.69
CA GLY A 135 12.94 7.10 11.72
C GLY A 135 11.49 6.85 12.14
N LEU A 136 10.56 6.81 11.19
CA LEU A 136 9.13 6.57 11.45
C LEU A 136 8.75 5.08 11.45
N GLY A 137 9.74 4.21 11.68
CA GLY A 137 9.57 2.77 11.77
C GLY A 137 8.97 2.16 10.50
N PRO A 138 7.94 1.29 10.63
CA PRO A 138 7.32 0.62 9.48
C PRO A 138 6.68 1.56 8.45
N LEU A 139 6.50 2.85 8.77
CA LEU A 139 5.88 3.83 7.89
C LEU A 139 6.83 4.45 6.87
N GLU A 140 8.15 4.41 7.10
CA GLU A 140 9.15 5.03 6.20
C GLU A 140 8.96 4.65 4.72
N PRO A 141 8.77 3.36 4.35
CA PRO A 141 8.57 2.98 2.96
C PRO A 141 7.27 3.53 2.34
N LEU A 142 6.25 3.80 3.16
CA LEU A 142 4.99 4.39 2.71
C LEU A 142 5.12 5.90 2.54
N ILE A 143 5.87 6.56 3.42
CA ILE A 143 6.10 8.00 3.35
C ILE A 143 6.98 8.36 2.15
N ALA A 144 7.96 7.52 1.80
CA ALA A 144 8.80 7.72 0.62
C ALA A 144 8.06 7.63 -0.73
N ARG A 145 6.83 7.12 -0.76
CA ARG A 145 6.05 6.89 -1.99
C ARG A 145 5.20 8.10 -2.38
N ASP A 146 5.49 8.73 -3.50
CA ASP A 146 4.76 9.93 -3.98
C ASP A 146 3.34 9.67 -4.49
N ASP A 147 3.00 8.40 -4.77
CA ASP A 147 1.66 8.01 -5.25
C ASP A 147 0.60 7.90 -4.15
N ILE A 148 0.98 8.11 -2.89
CA ILE A 148 0.12 8.02 -1.71
C ILE A 148 -0.29 9.43 -1.26
N ALA A 149 -1.60 9.63 -1.09
CA ALA A 149 -2.18 10.88 -0.61
C ALA A 149 -2.40 10.89 0.91
N ASP A 150 -2.84 9.77 1.47
CA ASP A 150 -3.14 9.64 2.90
C ASP A 150 -2.65 8.28 3.44
N ILE A 151 -2.18 8.26 4.68
CA ILE A 151 -1.79 7.05 5.41
C ILE A 151 -2.59 7.04 6.71
N MET A 152 -3.43 6.03 6.89
CA MET A 152 -4.32 5.89 8.03
C MET A 152 -3.96 4.61 8.81
N VAL A 153 -3.51 4.78 10.05
CA VAL A 153 -3.21 3.69 10.96
C VAL A 153 -4.31 3.61 12.01
N ASN A 154 -4.96 2.45 12.10
CA ASN A 154 -5.97 2.16 13.11
C ASN A 154 -5.50 1.01 13.99
N GLY A 155 -4.69 1.33 15.00
CA GLY A 155 -3.99 0.36 15.82
C GLY A 155 -2.81 -0.30 15.09
N PRO A 156 -2.09 -1.20 15.78
CA PRO A 156 -0.83 -1.77 15.28
C PRO A 156 -1.00 -2.70 14.06
N ASP A 157 -2.17 -3.31 13.89
CA ASP A 157 -2.39 -4.34 12.87
C ASP A 157 -2.95 -3.85 11.54
N LYS A 158 -3.52 -2.64 11.50
CA LYS A 158 -4.29 -2.15 10.35
C LYS A 158 -3.76 -0.81 9.87
N VAL A 159 -3.03 -0.85 8.76
CA VAL A 159 -2.52 0.33 8.06
C VAL A 159 -3.14 0.41 6.68
N TYR A 160 -3.86 1.49 6.42
CA TYR A 160 -4.48 1.81 5.14
C TYR A 160 -3.73 2.94 4.46
N ILE A 161 -3.77 2.94 3.14
CA ILE A 161 -3.27 4.04 2.31
C ILE A 161 -4.36 4.48 1.34
N GLU A 162 -4.36 5.76 1.02
CA GLU A 162 -5.11 6.28 -0.12
C GLU A 162 -4.15 6.49 -1.29
N SER A 163 -4.38 5.78 -2.39
CA SER A 163 -3.71 6.03 -3.67
C SER A 163 -4.74 6.23 -4.77
N LYS A 164 -4.58 7.29 -5.57
CA LYS A 164 -5.46 7.61 -6.70
C LYS A 164 -6.96 7.63 -6.33
N GLY A 165 -7.29 8.14 -5.14
CA GLY A 165 -8.68 8.24 -4.66
C GLY A 165 -9.28 6.92 -4.14
N LYS A 166 -8.48 5.86 -3.96
CA LYS A 166 -8.92 4.58 -3.43
C LYS A 166 -8.19 4.23 -2.15
N ILE A 167 -8.94 3.75 -1.16
CA ILE A 167 -8.40 3.27 0.11
C ILE A 167 -8.06 1.79 -0.02
N GLU A 168 -6.83 1.43 0.30
CA GLU A 168 -6.31 0.07 0.24
C GLU A 168 -5.65 -0.32 1.57
N LEU A 169 -5.91 -1.56 2.04
CA LEU A 169 -5.21 -2.11 3.19
C LEU A 169 -3.80 -2.53 2.78
N THR A 170 -2.80 -2.09 3.54
CA THR A 170 -1.40 -2.45 3.28
C THR A 170 -1.01 -3.73 4.02
N GLY A 171 0.13 -4.31 3.63
CA GLY A 171 0.77 -5.40 4.36
C GLY A 171 1.69 -4.93 5.49
N VAL A 172 1.76 -3.62 5.75
CA VAL A 172 2.58 -3.04 6.82
C VAL A 172 1.86 -3.21 8.14
N LYS A 173 2.59 -3.66 9.16
CA LYS A 173 2.11 -3.82 10.52
C LYS A 173 3.16 -3.33 11.49
N PHE A 174 2.71 -2.83 12.63
CA PHE A 174 3.54 -2.56 13.78
C PHE A 174 3.69 -3.86 14.57
N ARG A 175 4.78 -3.97 15.34
CA ARG A 175 5.00 -5.07 16.28
C ARG A 175 3.92 -5.09 17.35
N ASP A 176 3.66 -3.93 17.94
CA ASP A 176 2.72 -3.77 19.04
C ASP A 176 2.25 -2.30 19.13
N ASN A 177 1.28 -2.06 20.02
CA ASN A 177 0.77 -0.72 20.27
C ASN A 177 1.82 0.20 20.92
N ALA A 178 2.83 -0.34 21.62
CA ALA A 178 3.86 0.47 22.25
C ALA A 178 4.80 1.10 21.21
N GLN A 179 5.20 0.34 20.18
CA GLN A 179 5.96 0.83 19.03
C GLN A 179 5.21 1.94 18.32
N LEU A 180 3.92 1.72 18.02
CA LEU A 180 3.08 2.73 17.39
C LEU A 180 2.99 4.01 18.25
N MET A 181 2.79 3.86 19.56
CA MET A 181 2.76 4.99 20.49
C MET A 181 4.10 5.73 20.56
N ASN A 182 5.23 5.02 20.57
CA ASN A 182 6.57 5.61 20.56
C ASN A 182 6.81 6.44 19.29
N ILE A 183 6.40 5.92 18.13
CA ILE A 183 6.49 6.65 16.85
C ILE A 183 5.60 7.90 16.91
N CYS A 184 4.37 7.78 17.40
CA CYS A 184 3.47 8.91 17.58
C CYS A 184 4.07 9.99 18.50
N GLN A 185 4.65 9.59 19.63
CA GLN A 185 5.32 10.49 20.57
C GLN A 185 6.53 11.18 19.93
N ARG A 186 7.33 10.48 19.14
CA ARG A 186 8.49 11.06 18.44
C ARG A 186 8.06 12.10 17.41
N ILE A 187 7.03 11.81 16.62
CA ILE A 187 6.46 12.77 15.64
C ILE A 187 6.02 14.06 16.35
N VAL A 188 5.24 13.95 17.44
CA VAL A 188 4.75 15.15 18.13
C VAL A 188 5.85 15.87 18.90
N THR A 189 6.85 15.15 19.43
CA THR A 189 7.97 15.74 20.16
C THR A 189 8.86 16.56 19.22
N ALA A 190 9.07 16.10 17.98
CA ALA A 190 9.83 16.84 16.96
C ALA A 190 9.23 18.22 16.66
N VAL A 191 7.91 18.40 16.84
CA VAL A 191 7.22 19.70 16.69
C VAL A 191 6.98 20.44 18.01
N GLY A 192 7.58 19.98 19.11
CA GLY A 192 7.45 20.59 20.44
C GLY A 192 6.10 20.36 21.11
N ARG A 193 5.38 19.28 20.75
CA ARG A 193 4.10 18.89 21.34
C ARG A 193 4.21 17.57 22.09
N ARG A 194 3.14 17.20 22.79
CA ARG A 194 3.05 15.96 23.58
C ARG A 194 1.75 15.22 23.28
N VAL A 195 1.81 13.89 23.38
CA VAL A 195 0.64 13.02 23.28
C VAL A 195 0.80 11.90 24.31
N ASP A 196 -0.15 11.82 25.23
CA ASP A 196 -0.18 10.87 26.34
C ASP A 196 -1.61 10.69 26.84
N GLU A 197 -1.82 9.91 27.89
CA GLU A 197 -3.16 9.64 28.43
C GLU A 197 -3.87 10.90 28.95
N ALA A 198 -3.12 11.93 29.36
CA ALA A 198 -3.69 13.20 29.81
C ALA A 198 -4.03 14.13 28.63
N SER A 199 -3.28 14.04 27.54
CA SER A 199 -3.50 14.79 26.28
C SER A 199 -3.52 13.83 25.08
N PRO A 200 -4.64 13.10 24.87
CA PRO A 200 -4.69 12.00 23.91
C PRO A 200 -4.84 12.43 22.44
N ILE A 201 -5.05 13.72 22.14
CA ILE A 201 -5.19 14.19 20.76
C ILE A 201 -4.12 15.23 20.47
N CYS A 202 -3.43 15.09 19.33
CA CYS A 202 -2.44 16.06 18.89
C CYS A 202 -2.39 16.17 17.37
N ASP A 203 -2.36 17.40 16.88
CA ASP A 203 -2.01 17.71 15.48
C ASP A 203 -0.55 18.18 15.39
N ALA A 204 0.16 17.68 14.37
CA ALA A 204 1.56 17.95 14.10
C ALA A 204 1.83 18.12 12.60
N ARG A 205 3.05 18.55 12.26
CA ARG A 205 3.56 18.63 10.90
C ARG A 205 4.90 17.92 10.81
N LEU A 206 5.04 17.03 9.84
CA LEU A 206 6.32 16.39 9.56
C LEU A 206 7.27 17.35 8.83
N MET A 207 8.54 16.98 8.77
CA MET A 207 9.60 17.77 8.12
C MET A 207 9.38 17.91 6.61
N ASP A 208 8.67 16.95 5.98
CA ASP A 208 8.26 16.98 4.58
C ASP A 208 7.06 17.92 4.31
N GLY A 209 6.47 18.51 5.36
CA GLY A 209 5.30 19.38 5.29
C GLY A 209 3.94 18.66 5.41
N SER A 210 3.96 17.32 5.46
CA SER A 210 2.77 16.49 5.66
C SER A 210 2.10 16.79 7.00
N ARG A 211 0.77 16.69 7.03
CA ARG A 211 -0.02 16.94 8.24
C ARG A 211 -0.30 15.64 8.95
N VAL A 212 -0.12 15.65 10.26
CA VAL A 212 -0.32 14.47 11.09
C VAL A 212 -1.36 14.73 12.16
N ASN A 213 -2.28 13.80 12.31
CA ASN A 213 -3.21 13.74 13.44
C ASN A 213 -2.94 12.44 14.21
N VAL A 214 -2.78 12.57 15.52
CA VAL A 214 -2.56 11.45 16.44
C VAL A 214 -3.69 11.41 17.45
N ILE A 215 -4.22 10.21 17.70
CA ILE A 215 -5.18 9.91 18.75
C ILE A 215 -4.65 8.74 19.57
N ALA A 216 -4.38 8.95 20.85
CA ALA A 216 -3.90 7.95 21.78
C ALA A 216 -5.04 7.42 22.68
N PRO A 217 -4.83 6.24 23.31
CA PRO A 217 -5.67 5.79 24.42
C PRO A 217 -5.77 6.86 25.53
N PRO A 218 -6.93 7.00 26.20
CA PRO A 218 -8.11 6.12 26.17
C PRO A 218 -9.12 6.41 25.05
N LEU A 219 -8.88 7.41 24.19
CA LEU A 219 -9.85 7.76 23.13
C LEU A 219 -9.83 6.79 21.96
N ALA A 220 -8.68 6.18 21.69
CA ALA A 220 -8.53 5.15 20.69
C ALA A 220 -8.58 3.77 21.36
N ILE A 221 -9.74 3.10 21.24
CA ILE A 221 -10.06 1.85 21.95
C ILE A 221 -9.19 0.68 21.47
N ASP A 222 -8.93 0.62 20.17
CA ASP A 222 -8.19 -0.47 19.50
C ASP A 222 -6.65 -0.24 19.50
N GLY A 223 -6.17 0.75 20.26
CA GLY A 223 -4.78 1.22 20.22
C GLY A 223 -4.65 2.58 19.57
N ALA A 224 -3.46 3.17 19.60
CA ALA A 224 -3.23 4.50 19.03
C ALA A 224 -3.62 4.55 17.54
N ALA A 225 -4.20 5.66 17.12
CA ALA A 225 -4.55 5.93 15.74
C ALA A 225 -3.74 7.12 15.22
N LEU A 226 -3.32 7.03 13.96
CA LEU A 226 -2.45 8.02 13.31
C LEU A 226 -2.95 8.24 11.89
N THR A 227 -3.13 9.49 11.48
CA THR A 227 -3.45 9.84 10.09
C THR A 227 -2.40 10.82 9.57
N ILE A 228 -1.75 10.49 8.45
CA ILE A 228 -0.74 11.30 7.79
C ILE A 228 -1.24 11.69 6.41
N ARG A 229 -1.65 12.95 6.28
CA ARG A 229 -2.04 13.53 5.00
C ARG A 229 -0.81 14.10 4.32
N LYS A 230 -0.37 13.43 3.26
CA LYS A 230 0.80 13.84 2.50
C LYS A 230 0.53 15.12 1.73
N PHE A 231 1.55 15.96 1.63
CA PHE A 231 1.51 17.11 0.75
C PHE A 231 1.85 16.63 -0.68
N SER A 232 0.90 16.69 -1.61
CA SER A 232 1.18 16.35 -3.01
C SER A 232 2.24 17.29 -3.58
N GLN A 233 3.27 16.72 -4.19
CA GLN A 233 4.29 17.47 -4.92
C GLN A 233 3.76 18.05 -6.23
N ASP A 234 2.68 17.48 -6.77
CA ASP A 234 1.96 18.00 -7.93
C ASP A 234 1.27 19.32 -7.57
N LYS A 235 2.00 20.40 -7.78
CA LYS A 235 1.47 21.75 -7.70
C LYS A 235 0.47 21.92 -8.84
N LEU A 236 -0.81 21.88 -8.51
CA LEU A 236 -1.88 22.23 -9.44
C LEU A 236 -1.59 23.62 -10.02
N SER A 237 -1.44 23.69 -11.34
CA SER A 237 -1.37 24.95 -12.06
C SER A 237 -2.74 25.61 -12.14
N LEU A 238 -2.78 26.90 -12.47
CA LEU A 238 -4.06 27.58 -12.72
C LEU A 238 -4.86 26.86 -13.83
N ASP A 239 -4.17 26.39 -14.87
CA ASP A 239 -4.77 25.66 -15.98
C ASP A 239 -5.38 24.33 -15.52
N ASP A 240 -4.73 23.62 -14.59
CA ASP A 240 -5.27 22.39 -14.01
C ASP A 240 -6.56 22.68 -13.24
N LEU A 241 -6.61 23.75 -12.44
CA LEU A 241 -7.81 24.14 -11.71
C LEU A 241 -8.97 24.49 -12.65
N VAL A 242 -8.69 25.18 -13.76
CA VAL A 242 -9.70 25.46 -14.80
C VAL A 242 -10.18 24.18 -15.48
N ASN A 243 -9.30 23.20 -15.70
CA ASN A 243 -9.64 21.91 -16.29
C ASN A 243 -10.46 21.02 -15.34
N PHE A 244 -10.30 21.17 -14.02
CA PHE A 244 -11.09 20.44 -13.02
C PHE A 244 -12.52 20.98 -12.85
N GLY A 245 -12.81 22.21 -13.29
CA GLY A 245 -14.15 22.82 -13.32
C GLY A 245 -14.38 23.88 -12.26
#